data_AF-A0A920ASG9-F1
#
_entry.id   AF-A0A920ASG9-F1
#
_cell.length_a   1.000
_cell.length_b   1.000
_cell.length_c   1.000
_cell.angle_alpha   90.00
_cell.angle_beta   90.00
_cell.angle_gamma   90.00
#
_symmetry.space_group_name_H-M   'P 1'
#
loop_
_entity.id
_entity.type
_entity.pdbx_description
1 polymer ?
#
loop_
_entity_poly.entity_id
_entity_poly.type
_entity_poly.pdbx_seq_one_letter_code
_entity_poly.pdbx_strand_id
1 'polypeptide(L)'
;MFVSLVLLSAIIRLILLWTLTRLSQLAGADLSINIYRHTLYQDYSVHVSRNSSEVINGIITKTQTVSKGVFGPILNLISTSVTIIGIIAVLLLINVTVTLTAFIGFGSLYLIVMYLTRRNLRENSQHIAEKSDLMVKSLQEGLEGIREVLINNNQQFYTELYRSSDLQMRRASGEMK
;
A
#
# COMPACT_ATOMS: atom_id res chain seq x y z
N MET A 1 -26.65 31.13 -1.72
CA MET A 1 -25.38 31.34 -0.99
C MET A 1 -24.75 30.01 -0.54
N PHE A 2 -25.39 29.20 0.31
CA PHE A 2 -24.80 27.94 0.76
C PHE A 2 -24.66 26.88 -0.36
N VAL A 3 -25.73 26.63 -1.12
CA VAL A 3 -25.73 25.65 -2.23
C VAL A 3 -24.69 25.98 -3.30
N SER A 4 -24.50 27.27 -3.62
CA SER A 4 -23.49 27.71 -4.60
C SER A 4 -22.06 27.48 -4.12
N LEU A 5 -21.79 27.66 -2.82
CA LEU A 5 -20.47 27.37 -2.23
C LEU A 5 -20.18 25.86 -2.22
N VAL A 6 -21.19 25.04 -1.92
CA VAL A 6 -21.07 23.58 -1.94
C VAL A 6 -20.80 23.07 -3.36
N LEU A 7 -21.52 23.60 -4.37
CA LEU A 7 -21.30 23.25 -5.77
C LEU A 7 -19.90 23.66 -6.24
N LEU A 8 -19.45 24.87 -5.89
CA LEU A 8 -18.11 25.34 -6.24
C LEU A 8 -17.03 24.44 -5.63
N SER A 9 -17.16 24.09 -4.35
CA SER A 9 -16.25 23.15 -3.66
C SER A 9 -16.22 21.77 -4.32
N ALA A 10 -17.39 21.25 -4.70
CA ALA A 10 -17.49 19.96 -5.39
C ALA A 10 -16.79 19.97 -6.76
N ILE A 11 -16.94 21.05 -7.53
CA ILE A 11 -16.28 21.23 -8.82
C ILE A 11 -14.76 21.32 -8.65
N ILE A 12 -14.27 22.13 -7.70
CA ILE A 12 -12.84 22.23 -7.39
C ILE A 12 -12.28 20.86 -7.02
N ARG A 13 -13.00 20.10 -6.19
CA ARG A 13 -12.59 18.76 -5.76
C ARG A 13 -12.52 17.76 -6.92
N LEU A 14 -13.50 17.80 -7.84
CA LEU A 14 -13.50 16.99 -9.06
C LEU A 14 -12.30 17.30 -9.95
N ILE A 15 -12.02 18.58 -10.18
CA ILE A 15 -10.87 19.02 -10.99
C ILE A 15 -9.55 18.60 -10.34
N LEU A 16 -9.43 18.74 -9.02
CA LEU A 16 -8.23 18.38 -8.28
C LEU A 16 -7.98 16.87 -8.35
N LEU A 17 -9.00 16.05 -8.12
CA LEU A 17 -8.92 14.60 -8.25
C LEU A 17 -8.52 14.17 -9.67
N TRP A 18 -9.12 14.77 -10.68
CA TRP A 18 -8.81 14.46 -12.09
C TRP A 18 -7.38 14.85 -12.46
N THR A 19 -6.92 16.03 -12.06
CA THR A 19 -5.56 16.51 -12.34
C THR A 19 -4.52 15.63 -11.67
N LEU A 20 -4.78 15.30 -10.40
CA LEU A 20 -3.91 14.48 -9.58
C LEU A 20 -3.77 13.05 -10.12
N THR A 21 -4.89 12.42 -10.47
CA THR A 21 -4.89 11.08 -11.09
C THR A 21 -4.16 11.08 -12.41
N ARG A 22 -4.39 12.09 -13.26
CA ARG A 22 -3.70 12.23 -14.54
C ARG A 22 -2.19 12.41 -14.36
N LEU A 23 -1.76 13.25 -13.42
CA LEU A 23 -0.34 13.48 -13.13
C LEU A 23 0.35 12.20 -12.61
N SER A 24 -0.33 11.42 -11.77
CA SER A 24 0.15 10.11 -11.31
C SER A 24 0.42 9.14 -12.47
N GLN A 25 -0.52 9.08 -13.42
CA GLN A 25 -0.39 8.20 -14.58
C GLN A 25 0.72 8.66 -15.53
N LEU A 26 0.86 9.97 -15.73
CA LEU A 26 1.95 10.54 -16.55
C LEU A 26 3.32 10.27 -15.93
N ALA A 27 3.48 10.54 -14.63
CA ALA A 27 4.72 10.23 -13.91
C ALA A 27 5.05 8.73 -13.94
N GLY A 28 4.04 7.87 -13.84
CA GLY A 28 4.19 6.42 -14.00
C GLY A 28 4.64 6.01 -15.40
N ALA A 29 4.10 6.65 -16.43
CA ALA A 29 4.48 6.42 -17.83
C ALA A 29 5.93 6.86 -18.09
N ASP A 30 6.32 8.05 -17.62
CA ASP A 30 7.69 8.56 -17.76
C ASP A 30 8.70 7.63 -17.06
N LEU A 31 8.38 7.16 -15.86
CA LEU A 31 9.21 6.20 -15.13
C LEU A 31 9.33 4.88 -15.91
N SER A 32 8.23 4.37 -16.47
CA SER A 32 8.22 3.14 -17.27
C SER A 32 9.09 3.26 -18.51
N ILE A 33 8.99 4.37 -19.23
CA ILE A 33 9.79 4.66 -20.43
C ILE A 33 11.27 4.78 -20.06
N ASN A 34 11.60 5.44 -18.94
CA ASN A 34 12.97 5.59 -18.49
C ASN A 34 13.61 4.23 -18.13
N ILE A 35 12.89 3.39 -17.39
CA ILE A 35 13.34 2.04 -17.03
C ILE A 35 13.55 1.21 -18.30
N TYR A 36 12.58 1.20 -19.22
CA TYR A 36 12.68 0.47 -20.49
C TYR A 36 13.90 0.91 -21.31
N ARG A 37 14.12 2.22 -21.40
CA ARG A 37 15.31 2.79 -22.05
C ARG A 37 16.59 2.32 -21.37
N HIS A 38 16.67 2.37 -20.04
CA HIS A 38 17.85 1.92 -19.32
C HIS A 38 18.13 0.43 -19.53
N THR A 39 17.10 -0.41 -19.56
CA THR A 39 17.22 -1.85 -19.84
C THR A 39 17.80 -2.10 -21.24
N LEU A 40 17.34 -1.37 -22.26
CA LEU A 40 17.84 -1.50 -23.64
C LEU A 40 19.33 -1.18 -23.79
N TYR A 41 19.90 -0.32 -22.94
CA TYR A 41 21.32 0.05 -22.99
C TYR A 41 22.21 -0.80 -22.06
N GLN A 42 21.69 -1.86 -21.44
CA GLN A 42 22.50 -2.76 -20.63
C GLN A 42 23.36 -3.72 -21.48
N ASP A 43 24.49 -4.14 -20.92
CA ASP A 43 25.41 -5.07 -21.58
C ASP A 43 24.72 -6.39 -21.97
N TYR A 44 25.20 -6.98 -23.07
CA TYR A 44 24.65 -8.22 -23.63
C TYR A 44 24.73 -9.40 -22.63
N SER A 45 25.74 -9.43 -21.75
CA SER A 45 25.85 -10.47 -20.71
C SER A 45 24.69 -10.44 -19.69
N VAL A 46 24.13 -9.26 -19.42
CA VAL A 46 22.97 -9.08 -18.54
C VAL A 46 21.68 -9.54 -19.23
N HIS A 47 21.59 -9.37 -20.56
CA HIS A 47 20.47 -9.84 -21.36
C HIS A 47 20.42 -11.37 -21.50
N VAL A 48 21.58 -12.03 -21.56
CA VAL A 48 21.67 -13.50 -21.69
C VAL A 48 21.54 -14.22 -20.34
N SER A 49 21.90 -13.57 -19.23
CA SER A 49 21.82 -14.14 -17.87
C SER A 49 20.45 -13.99 -17.21
N ARG A 50 19.53 -13.18 -17.78
CA ARG A 50 18.18 -12.99 -17.25
C ARG A 50 17.12 -13.51 -18.20
N ASN A 51 16.05 -14.09 -17.66
CA ASN A 51 14.92 -14.50 -18.45
C ASN A 51 14.16 -13.25 -18.94
N SER A 52 13.97 -13.11 -20.26
CA SER A 52 13.26 -11.98 -20.86
C SER A 52 11.87 -11.77 -20.27
N SER A 53 11.19 -12.85 -19.88
CA SER A 53 9.88 -12.82 -19.22
C SER A 53 9.93 -12.21 -17.82
N GLU A 54 11.04 -12.39 -17.08
CA GLU A 54 11.27 -11.79 -15.77
C GLU A 54 11.58 -10.29 -15.88
N VAL A 55 12.32 -9.88 -16.91
CA VAL A 55 12.61 -8.47 -17.20
C VAL A 55 11.33 -7.75 -17.62
N ILE A 56 10.53 -8.34 -18.52
CA ILE A 56 9.23 -7.78 -18.95
C ILE A 56 8.26 -7.69 -17.75
N ASN A 57 8.14 -8.74 -16.94
CA ASN A 57 7.32 -8.68 -15.72
C ASN A 57 7.86 -7.63 -14.74
N GLY A 58 9.17 -7.52 -14.57
CA GLY A 58 9.79 -6.49 -13.74
C GLY A 58 9.41 -5.08 -14.18
N ILE A 59 9.48 -4.78 -15.48
CA ILE A 59 9.16 -3.46 -16.02
C ILE A 59 7.66 -3.17 -15.86
N ILE A 60 6.77 -4.11 -16.19
CA ILE A 60 5.32 -3.88 -16.16
C ILE A 60 4.81 -3.86 -14.71
N THR A 61 5.12 -4.88 -13.91
CA THR A 61 4.55 -5.06 -12.57
C THR A 61 5.23 -4.21 -11.52
N LYS A 62 6.57 -4.04 -11.53
CA LYS A 62 7.22 -3.17 -10.53
C LYS A 62 6.95 -1.70 -10.80
N THR A 63 6.89 -1.28 -12.07
CA THR A 63 6.54 0.12 -12.38
C THR A 63 5.09 0.43 -12.03
N GLN A 64 4.15 -0.49 -12.30
CA GLN A 64 2.77 -0.33 -11.82
C GLN A 64 2.69 -0.35 -10.29
N THR A 65 3.49 -1.17 -9.61
CA THR A 65 3.57 -1.20 -8.14
C THR A 65 4.12 0.12 -7.59
N VAL A 66 5.13 0.72 -8.23
CA VAL A 66 5.69 2.02 -7.81
C VAL A 66 4.71 3.16 -8.12
N SER A 67 4.11 3.19 -9.31
CA SER A 67 3.12 4.20 -9.69
C SER A 67 1.87 4.15 -8.80
N LYS A 68 1.26 2.96 -8.63
CA LYS A 68 0.04 2.81 -7.83
C LYS A 68 0.31 2.75 -6.33
N GLY A 69 1.46 2.22 -5.90
CA GLY A 69 1.81 2.02 -4.50
C GLY A 69 2.56 3.17 -3.84
N VAL A 70 3.19 4.08 -4.61
CA VAL A 70 3.92 5.24 -4.05
C VAL A 70 3.30 6.55 -4.51
N PHE A 71 3.15 6.77 -5.82
CA PHE A 71 2.59 8.03 -6.31
C PHE A 71 1.12 8.18 -5.96
N GLY A 72 0.31 7.12 -6.12
CA GLY A 72 -1.10 7.11 -5.73
C GLY A 72 -1.34 7.59 -4.29
N PRO A 73 -0.74 6.96 -3.27
CA PRO A 73 -0.90 7.36 -1.87
C PRO A 73 -0.41 8.77 -1.55
N ILE A 74 0.77 9.17 -2.06
CA ILE A 74 1.33 10.52 -1.81
C ILE A 74 0.38 11.59 -2.35
N LEU A 75 -0.07 11.39 -3.58
CA LEU A 75 -0.97 12.31 -4.25
C LEU A 75 -2.32 12.36 -3.53
N ASN A 76 -2.85 11.21 -3.11
CA ASN A 76 -4.08 11.16 -2.32
C ASN A 76 -3.93 11.91 -0.98
N LEU A 77 -2.77 11.77 -0.31
CA LEU A 77 -2.45 12.48 0.94
C LEU A 77 -2.46 14.00 0.75
N ILE A 78 -1.91 14.50 -0.36
CA ILE A 78 -1.98 15.92 -0.73
C ILE A 78 -3.45 16.35 -0.92
N SER A 79 -4.23 15.59 -1.69
CA SER A 79 -5.64 15.91 -1.96
C SER A 79 -6.50 15.91 -0.70
N THR A 80 -6.36 14.89 0.16
CA THR A 80 -7.11 14.83 1.43
C THR A 80 -6.69 15.94 2.38
N SER A 81 -5.40 16.30 2.42
CA SER A 81 -4.91 17.42 3.23
C SER A 81 -5.51 18.77 2.79
N VAL A 82 -5.48 19.07 1.48
CA VAL A 82 -6.10 20.30 0.93
C VAL A 82 -7.60 20.33 1.25
N THR A 83 -8.27 19.19 1.12
CA THR A 83 -9.71 19.09 1.42
C THR A 83 -10.02 19.36 2.90
N ILE A 84 -9.24 18.75 3.82
CA ILE A 84 -9.39 18.96 5.27
C ILE A 84 -9.17 20.43 5.64
N ILE A 85 -8.10 21.04 5.11
CA ILE A 85 -7.80 22.46 5.35
C ILE A 85 -8.95 23.34 4.84
N GLY A 86 -9.48 23.07 3.65
CA GLY A 86 -10.62 23.80 3.09
C GLY A 86 -11.87 23.69 3.95
N ILE A 87 -12.20 22.49 4.43
CA ILE A 87 -13.36 22.26 5.31
C ILE A 87 -13.19 23.01 6.64
N ILE A 88 -12.02 22.92 7.27
CA ILE A 88 -11.74 23.61 8.54
C ILE A 88 -11.81 25.13 8.35
N ALA A 89 -11.25 25.67 7.27
CA ALA A 89 -11.29 27.10 6.99
C ALA A 89 -12.73 27.62 6.83
N VAL A 90 -13.57 26.91 6.08
CA VAL A 90 -14.98 27.28 5.93
C VAL A 90 -15.75 27.19 7.25
N LEU A 91 -15.52 26.14 8.04
CA LEU A 91 -16.16 25.96 9.34
C LEU A 91 -15.78 27.10 10.32
N LEU A 92 -14.49 27.47 10.36
CA LEU A 92 -14.01 28.60 11.18
C LEU A 92 -14.63 29.94 10.76
N LEU A 93 -14.81 30.17 9.45
CA LEU A 93 -15.48 31.37 8.94
C LEU A 93 -16.97 31.43 9.30
N ILE A 94 -17.64 30.28 9.37
CA ILE A 94 -19.06 30.22 9.72
C ILE A 94 -19.24 30.41 11.22
N ASN A 95 -18.57 29.59 12.04
CA ASN A 95 -18.68 29.67 13.50
C ASN A 95 -17.51 28.95 14.19
N VAL A 96 -16.66 29.72 14.87
CA VAL A 96 -15.49 29.20 15.59
C VAL A 96 -15.89 28.27 16.73
N THR A 97 -16.93 28.60 17.49
CA THR A 97 -17.37 27.79 18.65
C THR A 97 -17.87 26.42 18.23
N VAL A 98 -18.71 26.34 17.18
CA VAL A 98 -19.20 25.05 16.64
C VAL A 98 -18.06 24.21 16.07
N THR A 99 -17.09 24.87 15.44
CA THR A 99 -15.90 24.18 14.90
C THR A 99 -15.07 23.57 16.02
N LEU A 100 -14.81 24.32 17.10
CA LEU A 100 -14.01 23.86 18.22
C LEU A 100 -14.66 22.68 18.94
N THR A 101 -15.97 22.75 19.19
CA THR A 101 -16.71 21.66 19.87
C THR A 101 -16.75 20.40 19.01
N ALA A 102 -16.97 20.53 17.70
CA ALA A 102 -16.91 19.40 16.78
C ALA A 102 -15.50 18.80 16.73
N PHE A 103 -14.45 19.63 16.65
CA PHE A 103 -13.07 19.16 16.58
C PHE A 103 -12.65 18.42 17.85
N ILE A 104 -13.03 18.93 19.03
CA ILE A 104 -12.77 18.26 20.31
C ILE A 104 -13.60 16.98 20.44
N GLY A 105 -14.88 17.01 20.07
CA GLY A 105 -15.78 15.86 20.16
C GLY A 105 -15.32 14.70 19.27
N PHE A 106 -15.16 14.95 17.97
CA PHE A 106 -14.70 13.93 17.04
C PHE A 106 -13.22 13.56 17.26
N GLY A 107 -12.37 14.54 17.59
CA GLY A 107 -10.95 14.31 17.86
C GLY A 107 -10.73 13.41 19.08
N SER A 108 -11.44 13.65 20.18
CA SER A 108 -11.34 12.81 21.38
C SER A 108 -11.85 11.39 21.15
N LEU A 109 -12.99 11.23 20.46
CA LEU A 109 -13.51 9.91 20.10
C LEU A 109 -12.54 9.14 19.21
N TYR A 110 -11.94 9.81 18.22
CA TYR A 110 -10.92 9.20 17.36
C TYR A 110 -9.66 8.81 18.15
N LEU A 111 -9.19 9.66 19.08
CA LEU A 111 -8.06 9.33 19.95
C LEU A 111 -8.35 8.15 20.87
N ILE A 112 -9.56 8.03 21.41
CA ILE A 112 -9.97 6.90 22.24
C ILE A 112 -9.94 5.61 21.43
N VAL A 113 -10.57 5.59 20.25
CA VAL A 113 -10.54 4.44 19.35
C VAL A 113 -9.11 4.08 18.98
N MET A 114 -8.30 5.07 18.58
CA MET A 114 -6.89 4.86 18.25
C MET A 114 -6.12 4.26 19.43
N TYR A 115 -6.30 4.76 20.66
CA TYR A 115 -5.61 4.25 21.83
C TYR A 115 -5.98 2.79 22.12
N LEU A 116 -7.27 2.44 22.04
CA LEU A 116 -7.76 1.08 22.25
C LEU A 116 -7.25 0.12 21.16
N THR A 117 -7.26 0.53 19.90
CA THR A 117 -6.86 -0.35 18.79
C THR A 117 -5.35 -0.44 18.62
N ARG A 118 -4.57 0.58 19.02
CA ARG A 118 -3.10 0.63 18.80
C ARG A 118 -2.35 -0.52 19.47
N ARG A 119 -2.81 -0.97 20.64
CA ARG A 119 -2.20 -2.13 21.32
C ARG A 119 -2.38 -3.41 20.51
N ASN A 120 -3.61 -3.69 20.07
CA ASN A 120 -3.92 -4.86 19.26
C ASN A 120 -3.18 -4.81 17.92
N LEU A 121 -3.16 -3.65 17.25
CA LEU A 121 -2.42 -3.43 16.01
C LEU A 121 -0.92 -3.76 16.15
N ARG A 122 -0.28 -3.37 17.26
CA ARG A 122 1.15 -3.60 17.46
C ARG A 122 1.48 -5.07 17.71
N GLU A 123 0.71 -5.73 18.57
CA GLU A 123 0.88 -7.16 18.87
C GLU A 123 0.60 -8.01 17.60
N ASN A 124 -0.47 -7.69 16.88
CA ASN A 124 -0.85 -8.39 15.66
C ASN A 124 0.16 -8.16 14.52
N SER A 125 0.72 -6.95 14.41
CA SER A 125 1.81 -6.66 13.44
C SER A 125 3.07 -7.47 13.70
N GLN A 126 3.44 -7.65 14.99
CA GLN A 126 4.59 -8.49 15.35
C GLN A 126 4.35 -9.95 15.01
N HIS A 127 3.15 -10.47 15.30
CA HIS A 127 2.78 -11.84 14.91
C HIS A 127 2.82 -12.05 13.40
N ILE A 128 2.37 -11.08 12.60
CA ILE A 128 2.48 -11.17 11.14
C ILE A 128 3.93 -11.21 10.68
N ALA A 129 4.78 -10.34 11.23
CA ALA A 129 6.19 -10.30 10.86
C ALA A 129 6.88 -11.64 11.14
N GLU A 130 6.72 -12.18 12.35
CA GLU A 130 7.30 -13.48 12.73
C GLU A 130 6.81 -14.64 11.85
N LYS A 131 5.50 -14.69 11.55
CA LYS A 131 4.92 -15.77 10.73
C LYS A 131 5.29 -15.65 9.26
N SER A 132 5.48 -14.43 8.76
CA SER A 132 5.98 -14.18 7.40
C SER A 132 7.41 -14.67 7.25
N ASP A 133 8.28 -14.39 8.23
CA ASP A 133 9.66 -14.87 8.22
C ASP A 133 9.73 -16.40 8.26
N LEU A 134 8.90 -17.03 9.08
CA LEU A 134 8.76 -18.50 9.14
C LEU A 134 8.29 -19.10 7.81
N MET A 135 7.34 -18.46 7.14
CA MET A 135 6.84 -18.90 5.84
C MET A 135 7.95 -18.84 4.77
N VAL A 136 8.70 -17.74 4.71
CA VAL A 136 9.83 -17.56 3.78
C VAL A 136 10.91 -18.60 4.05
N LYS A 137 11.29 -18.79 5.32
CA LYS A 137 12.28 -19.79 5.74
C LYS A 137 11.87 -21.21 5.35
N SER A 138 10.61 -21.57 5.58
CA SER A 138 10.08 -22.90 5.23
C SER A 138 10.12 -23.18 3.73
N LEU A 139 9.84 -22.14 2.91
CA LEU A 139 9.96 -22.23 1.46
C LEU A 139 11.42 -22.36 1.03
N GLN A 140 12.32 -21.57 1.60
CA GLN A 140 13.76 -21.63 1.29
C GLN A 140 14.33 -23.01 1.61
N GLU A 141 14.14 -23.50 2.83
CA GLU A 141 14.66 -24.81 3.26
C GLU A 141 14.06 -25.96 2.43
N GLY A 142 12.76 -25.91 2.13
CA GLY A 142 12.09 -26.96 1.34
C GLY A 142 12.52 -26.98 -0.13
N LEU A 143 12.81 -25.82 -0.73
CA LEU A 143 13.21 -25.70 -2.14
C LEU A 143 14.71 -25.91 -2.33
N GLU A 144 15.55 -25.38 -1.45
CA GLU A 144 17.00 -25.62 -1.47
C GLU A 144 17.33 -27.09 -1.14
N GLY A 145 16.55 -27.70 -0.24
CA GLY A 145 16.64 -29.11 0.14
C GLY A 145 15.75 -30.07 -0.67
N ILE A 146 15.18 -29.66 -1.81
CA ILE A 146 14.11 -30.42 -2.50
C ILE A 146 14.48 -31.88 -2.80
N ARG A 147 15.76 -32.14 -3.08
CA ARG A 147 16.27 -33.50 -3.31
C ARG A 147 16.11 -34.37 -2.07
N GLU A 148 16.44 -33.86 -0.89
CA GLU A 148 16.28 -34.59 0.38
C GLU A 148 14.81 -34.73 0.76
N VAL A 149 14.00 -33.70 0.49
CA VAL A 149 12.56 -33.75 0.74
C VAL A 149 11.89 -34.87 -0.08
N LEU A 150 12.28 -35.03 -1.35
CA LEU A 150 11.80 -36.08 -2.23
C LEU A 150 12.32 -37.47 -1.83
N ILE A 151 13.60 -37.57 -1.43
CA ILE A 151 14.22 -38.83 -1.00
C ILE A 151 13.59 -39.33 0.30
N ASN A 152 13.32 -38.44 1.25
CA ASN A 152 12.77 -38.78 2.56
C ASN A 152 11.24 -38.83 2.59
N ASN A 153 10.57 -38.50 1.47
CA ASN A 153 9.11 -38.42 1.36
C ASN A 153 8.47 -37.45 2.40
N ASN A 154 9.18 -36.37 2.70
CA ASN A 154 8.80 -35.36 3.71
C ASN A 154 7.97 -34.19 3.14
N GLN A 155 7.42 -34.31 1.92
CA GLN A 155 6.69 -33.23 1.24
C GLN A 155 5.49 -32.75 2.07
N GLN A 156 4.80 -33.67 2.74
CA GLN A 156 3.63 -33.36 3.56
C GLN A 156 3.98 -32.51 4.80
N PHE A 157 5.17 -32.72 5.39
CA PHE A 157 5.65 -31.92 6.52
C PHE A 157 5.85 -30.45 6.13
N TYR A 158 6.59 -30.19 5.04
CA TYR A 158 6.82 -28.83 4.55
C TYR A 158 5.53 -28.14 4.08
N THR A 159 4.61 -28.92 3.48
CA THR A 159 3.29 -28.41 3.08
C THR A 159 2.47 -27.96 4.28
N GLU A 160 2.46 -28.75 5.36
CA GLU A 160 1.71 -28.41 6.58
C GLU A 160 2.36 -27.26 7.37
N LEU A 161 3.70 -27.19 7.37
CA LEU A 161 4.44 -26.07 7.96
C LEU A 161 4.14 -24.75 7.23
N TYR A 162 4.11 -24.77 5.90
CA TYR A 162 3.69 -23.61 5.10
C TYR A 162 2.23 -23.25 5.35
N ARG A 163 1.32 -24.24 5.31
CA ARG A 163 -0.12 -24.04 5.52
C ARG A 163 -0.43 -23.41 6.87
N SER A 164 0.18 -23.92 7.94
CA SER A 164 -0.03 -23.41 9.29
C SER A 164 0.47 -21.97 9.45
N SER A 165 1.59 -21.62 8.81
CA SER A 165 2.15 -20.26 8.80
C SER A 165 1.29 -19.29 7.98
N ASP A 166 0.86 -19.66 6.76
CA ASP A 166 -0.01 -18.83 5.91
C ASP A 166 -1.39 -18.60 6.54
N LEU A 167 -2.01 -19.63 7.13
CA LEU A 167 -3.31 -19.49 7.80
C LEU A 167 -3.22 -18.55 9.01
N GLN A 168 -2.16 -18.63 9.81
CA GLN A 168 -1.95 -17.74 10.95
C GLN A 168 -1.72 -16.30 10.48
N MET A 169 -0.88 -16.09 9.47
CA MET A 169 -0.63 -14.77 8.87
C MET A 169 -1.91 -14.15 8.30
N ARG A 170 -2.74 -14.93 7.59
CA ARG A 170 -4.00 -14.45 7.02
C ARG A 170 -5.05 -14.13 8.07
N ARG A 171 -5.14 -14.91 9.15
CA ARG A 171 -6.03 -14.61 10.29
C ARG A 171 -5.63 -13.32 10.98
N ALA A 172 -4.35 -13.18 11.32
CA ALA A 172 -3.79 -11.96 11.87
C ALA A 172 -4.04 -10.75 10.94
N SER A 173 -3.85 -10.91 9.62
CA SER A 173 -4.16 -9.85 8.64
C SER A 173 -5.64 -9.51 8.57
N GLY A 174 -6.53 -10.47 8.78
CA GLY A 174 -7.99 -10.29 8.79
C GLY A 174 -8.47 -9.53 10.03
N GLU A 175 -7.84 -9.77 11.18
CA GLU A 175 -8.15 -9.07 12.44
C GLU A 175 -7.64 -7.62 12.49
N MET A 176 -6.84 -7.19 11.49
CA MET A 176 -6.42 -5.79 11.34
C MET A 176 -7.39 -4.91 10.53
N LYS A 177 -8.43 -5.48 9.91
CA LYS A 177 -9.40 -4.76 9.06
C LYS A 177 -10.61 -4.27 9.84
#